data_AF-A0A2E7P953-F1
#
_entry.id   AF-A0A2E7P953-F1
#
_cell.length_a   1.000
_cell.length_b   1.000
_cell.length_c   1.000
_cell.angle_alpha   90.00
_cell.angle_beta   90.00
_cell.angle_gamma   90.00
#
_symmetry.space_group_name_H-M   'P 1'
#
loop_
_entity.id
_entity.type
_entity.pdbx_description
1 polymer ?
#
loop_
_entity_poly.entity_id
_entity_poly.type
_entity_poly.pdbx_seq_one_letter_code
_entity_poly.pdbx_strand_id
1 'polypeptide(L)'
;MQTTEAGFLDFIRNVAGIPTSALPDASPYIDTAYQIAIALTSLELQCLSNGLIYSQAVYNLGVSNILNWAPDQSGSTYFSDLRKEFGINSFVGGTISSSADVSTSESLLTPDFLKGLTLANLQQLKDPFGRQWLMYQQSIGTVWGIS
;
A
#
# COMPACT_ATOMS: atom_id res chain seq x y z
N MET A 1 -8.77 -16.86 11.61
CA MET A 1 -8.81 -15.69 12.53
C MET A 1 -9.42 -14.53 11.74
N GLN A 2 -10.47 -13.89 12.24
CA GLN A 2 -11.16 -12.80 11.54
C GLN A 2 -10.42 -11.48 11.79
N THR A 3 -10.27 -10.64 10.75
CA THR A 3 -9.73 -9.29 10.91
C THR A 3 -10.63 -8.49 11.83
N THR A 4 -10.04 -7.70 12.73
CA THR A 4 -10.79 -6.82 13.63
C THR A 4 -10.23 -5.42 13.56
N GLU A 5 -11.09 -4.43 13.74
CA GLU A 5 -10.70 -3.02 13.77
C GLU A 5 -9.74 -2.72 14.94
N ALA A 6 -9.95 -3.35 16.10
CA ALA A 6 -9.03 -3.25 17.24
C ALA A 6 -7.64 -3.81 16.89
N GLY A 7 -7.57 -4.96 16.21
CA GLY A 7 -6.29 -5.52 15.75
C GLY A 7 -5.61 -4.66 14.69
N PHE A 8 -6.39 -3.95 13.87
CA PHE A 8 -5.85 -2.97 12.92
C PHE A 8 -5.25 -1.75 13.64
N LEU A 9 -5.92 -1.25 14.68
CA LEU A 9 -5.39 -0.17 15.52
C LEU A 9 -4.07 -0.57 16.20
N ASP A 10 -4.01 -1.76 16.77
CA ASP A 10 -2.77 -2.30 17.35
C ASP A 10 -1.66 -2.41 16.31
N PHE A 11 -1.98 -2.78 15.06
CA PHE A 11 -1.04 -2.84 13.96
C PHE A 11 -0.50 -1.45 13.58
N ILE A 12 -1.36 -0.44 13.52
CA ILE A 12 -0.98 0.96 13.27
C ILE A 12 0.03 1.44 14.32
N ARG A 13 -0.20 1.12 15.59
CA ARG A 13 0.65 1.62 16.69
C ARG A 13 1.96 0.85 16.81
N ASN A 14 1.92 -0.48 16.76
CA ASN A 14 3.08 -1.31 17.07
C ASN A 14 3.92 -1.70 15.85
N VAL A 15 3.31 -1.76 14.66
CA VAL A 15 4.00 -2.17 13.42
C VAL A 15 4.24 -1.00 12.49
N ALA A 16 3.21 -0.20 12.22
CA ALA A 16 3.36 0.99 11.38
C ALA A 16 4.04 2.16 12.09
N GLY A 17 4.03 2.16 13.44
CA GLY A 17 4.70 3.18 14.25
C GLY A 17 4.09 4.58 14.12
N ILE A 18 2.82 4.68 13.70
CA ILE A 18 2.15 5.98 13.56
C ILE A 18 1.74 6.45 14.95
N PRO A 19 2.22 7.62 15.43
CA PRO A 19 1.91 8.10 16.77
C PRO A 19 0.49 8.65 16.84
N THR A 20 -0.11 8.63 18.04
CA THR A 20 -1.46 9.17 18.29
C THR A 20 -1.53 10.68 18.08
N SER A 21 -0.39 11.39 18.18
CA SER A 21 -0.28 12.82 17.87
C SER A 21 -0.44 13.13 16.38
N ALA A 22 -0.07 12.20 15.49
CA ALA A 22 -0.23 12.35 14.05
C ALA A 22 -1.59 11.84 13.57
N LEU A 23 -2.11 10.78 14.20
CA LEU A 23 -3.42 10.22 13.89
C LEU A 23 -4.11 9.81 15.19
N PRO A 24 -5.13 10.54 15.67
CA PRO A 24 -5.90 10.16 16.84
C PRO A 24 -6.62 8.82 16.64
N ASP A 25 -6.79 8.03 17.71
CA ASP A 25 -7.47 6.72 17.66
C ASP A 25 -8.93 6.82 17.20
N ALA A 26 -9.61 7.94 17.49
CA ALA A 26 -10.98 8.21 17.07
C ALA A 26 -11.09 8.80 15.65
N SER A 27 -10.00 8.76 14.86
CA SER A 27 -9.99 9.32 13.53
C SER A 27 -10.85 8.50 12.55
N PRO A 28 -11.81 9.10 11.82
CA PRO A 28 -12.67 8.38 10.88
C PRO A 28 -11.89 7.79 9.69
N TYR A 29 -10.66 8.24 9.47
CA TYR A 29 -9.77 7.72 8.44
C TYR A 29 -9.29 6.29 8.74
N ILE A 30 -9.28 5.88 10.01
CA ILE A 30 -8.88 4.51 10.40
C ILE A 30 -9.96 3.52 9.94
N ASP A 31 -11.23 3.75 10.31
CA ASP A 31 -12.34 2.89 9.89
C ASP A 31 -12.48 2.89 8.35
N THR A 32 -12.48 4.06 7.72
CA THR A 32 -12.60 4.15 6.25
C THR A 32 -11.49 3.37 5.54
N ALA A 33 -10.24 3.51 5.99
CA ALA A 33 -9.11 2.78 5.39
C ALA A 33 -9.22 1.26 5.60
N TYR A 34 -9.70 0.83 6.76
CA TYR A 34 -9.93 -0.57 7.09
C TYR A 34 -11.03 -1.20 6.23
N GLN A 35 -12.20 -0.56 6.11
CA GLN A 35 -13.31 -1.07 5.31
C GLN A 35 -12.93 -1.20 3.83
N ILE A 36 -12.22 -0.20 3.29
CA ILE A 36 -11.72 -0.24 1.91
C ILE A 36 -10.70 -1.37 1.74
N ALA A 37 -9.83 -1.59 2.73
CA ALA A 37 -8.84 -2.66 2.66
C ALA A 37 -9.48 -4.06 2.65
N ILE A 38 -10.56 -4.27 3.43
CA ILE A 38 -11.36 -5.51 3.38
C ILE A 38 -11.95 -5.72 1.99
N ALA A 39 -12.54 -4.67 1.40
CA ALA A 39 -13.23 -4.76 0.12
C ALA A 39 -12.30 -5.06 -1.06
N LEU A 40 -11.05 -4.59 -1.01
CA LEU A 40 -10.06 -4.76 -2.09
C LEU A 40 -9.20 -6.02 -1.96
N THR A 41 -9.10 -6.60 -0.77
CA THR A 41 -8.29 -7.81 -0.53
C THR A 41 -9.07 -9.06 -0.93
N SER A 42 -8.42 -9.98 -1.67
CA SER A 42 -9.11 -11.19 -2.16
C SER A 42 -9.51 -12.09 -0.99
N LEU A 43 -10.76 -12.57 -1.00
CA LEU A 43 -11.24 -13.54 -0.01
C LEU A 43 -10.55 -14.89 -0.14
N GLU A 44 -9.94 -15.20 -1.28
CA GLU A 44 -9.19 -16.45 -1.49
C GLU A 44 -8.00 -16.58 -0.53
N LEU A 45 -7.41 -15.45 -0.10
CA LEU A 45 -6.37 -15.43 0.93
C LEU A 45 -6.87 -15.95 2.29
N GLN A 46 -8.18 -15.94 2.56
CA GLN A 46 -8.72 -16.46 3.82
C GLN A 46 -8.53 -17.97 3.94
N CYS A 47 -8.52 -18.69 2.81
CA CYS A 47 -8.29 -20.13 2.78
C CYS A 47 -6.82 -20.49 3.10
N LEU A 48 -5.90 -19.53 2.99
CA LEU A 48 -4.49 -19.75 3.28
C LEU A 48 -4.17 -19.42 4.74
N SER A 49 -3.38 -20.30 5.36
CA SER A 49 -2.86 -20.11 6.73
C SER A 49 -3.93 -19.71 7.76
N ASN A 50 -5.14 -20.29 7.66
CA ASN A 50 -6.26 -20.03 8.56
C ASN A 50 -6.63 -18.53 8.68
N GLY A 51 -6.53 -17.78 7.57
CA GLY A 51 -6.87 -16.36 7.48
C GLY A 51 -5.81 -15.40 8.05
N LEU A 52 -4.64 -15.90 8.47
CA LEU A 52 -3.55 -15.05 8.97
C LEU A 52 -2.99 -14.15 7.86
N ILE A 53 -2.75 -14.72 6.67
CA ILE A 53 -2.24 -13.97 5.52
C ILE A 53 -3.25 -12.92 5.07
N TYR A 54 -4.54 -13.28 5.03
CA TYR A 54 -5.61 -12.33 4.76
C TYR A 54 -5.59 -11.17 5.76
N SER A 55 -5.44 -11.47 7.05
CA SER A 55 -5.43 -10.42 8.07
C SER A 55 -4.25 -9.47 7.93
N GLN A 56 -3.08 -10.02 7.66
CA GLN A 56 -1.86 -9.23 7.42
C GLN A 56 -1.98 -8.38 6.15
N ALA A 57 -2.57 -8.92 5.08
CA ALA A 57 -2.80 -8.19 3.84
C ALA A 57 -3.76 -7.02 4.06
N VAL A 58 -4.89 -7.23 4.73
CA VAL A 58 -5.87 -6.17 5.03
C VAL A 58 -5.22 -5.05 5.86
N TYR A 59 -4.45 -5.39 6.90
CA TYR A 59 -3.80 -4.37 7.73
C TYR A 59 -2.73 -3.59 6.95
N ASN A 60 -1.94 -4.26 6.10
CA ASN A 60 -0.96 -3.60 5.25
C ASN A 60 -1.61 -2.62 4.26
N LEU A 61 -2.69 -3.03 3.58
CA LEU A 61 -3.42 -2.15 2.68
C LEU A 61 -4.09 -0.99 3.43
N GLY A 62 -4.64 -1.26 4.63
CA GLY A 62 -5.21 -0.22 5.48
C GLY A 62 -4.19 0.86 5.86
N VAL A 63 -2.98 0.47 6.25
CA VAL A 63 -1.90 1.43 6.54
C VAL A 63 -1.48 2.20 5.28
N SER A 64 -1.33 1.53 4.13
CA SER A 64 -1.03 2.20 2.86
C SER A 64 -2.10 3.25 2.52
N ASN A 65 -3.38 2.94 2.70
CA ASN A 65 -4.48 3.88 2.48
C ASN A 65 -4.40 5.10 3.42
N ILE A 66 -4.08 4.90 4.70
CA ILE A 66 -3.85 5.98 5.66
C ILE A 66 -2.70 6.88 5.18
N LEU A 67 -1.57 6.31 4.79
CA LEU A 67 -0.42 7.07 4.28
C LEU A 67 -0.80 7.90 3.06
N ASN A 68 -1.63 7.37 2.17
CA ASN A 68 -2.06 8.06 0.96
C ASN A 68 -3.10 9.17 1.23
N TRP A 69 -4.03 9.00 2.18
CA TRP A 69 -5.21 9.88 2.28
C TRP A 69 -5.35 10.65 3.59
N ALA A 70 -4.76 10.21 4.70
CA ALA A 70 -4.96 10.85 6.00
C ALA A 70 -4.44 12.30 6.00
N PRO A 71 -5.24 13.29 6.43
CA PRO A 71 -4.77 14.65 6.57
C PRO A 71 -3.81 14.76 7.75
N ASP A 72 -2.88 15.70 7.65
CA ASP A 72 -2.06 16.09 8.78
C ASP A 72 -2.90 16.80 9.85
N GLN A 73 -2.58 16.55 11.12
CA GLN A 73 -3.15 17.31 12.23
C GLN A 73 -2.58 18.73 12.24
N SER A 74 -3.35 19.68 12.77
CA SER A 74 -2.88 21.07 12.89
C SER A 74 -1.58 21.15 13.69
N GLY A 75 -0.53 21.71 13.09
CA GLY A 75 0.81 21.82 13.69
C GLY A 75 1.70 20.59 13.52
N SER A 76 1.27 19.56 12.79
CA SER A 76 2.09 18.42 12.39
C SER A 76 2.22 18.36 10.86
N THR A 77 3.34 17.84 10.37
CA THR A 77 3.58 17.58 8.94
C THR A 77 3.84 16.10 8.66
N TYR A 78 3.56 15.23 9.63
CA TYR A 78 3.96 13.82 9.64
C TYR A 78 3.60 13.06 8.34
N PHE A 79 2.35 13.09 7.89
CA PHE A 79 1.93 12.44 6.66
C PHE A 79 2.45 13.15 5.43
N SER A 80 2.51 14.49 5.42
CA SER A 80 3.10 15.22 4.29
C SER A 80 4.58 14.88 4.09
N ASP A 81 5.34 14.67 5.16
CA ASP A 81 6.76 14.36 5.11
C ASP A 81 6.98 12.91 4.68
N LEU A 82 6.19 11.95 5.20
CA LEU A 82 6.19 10.56 4.74
C LEU A 82 5.80 10.46 3.26
N ARG A 83 4.81 11.24 2.79
CA ARG A 83 4.44 11.25 1.36
C ARG A 83 5.54 11.81 0.46
N LYS A 84 6.32 12.77 0.95
CA LYS A 84 7.50 13.30 0.23
C LYS A 84 8.62 12.27 0.21
N GLU A 85 8.92 11.65 1.35
CA GLU A 85 9.95 10.63 1.50
C GLU A 85 9.69 9.44 0.56
N PHE A 86 8.44 8.94 0.53
CA PHE A 86 8.06 7.82 -0.32
C PHE A 86 7.72 8.23 -1.77
N GLY A 87 7.78 9.52 -2.11
CA GLY A 87 7.40 10.00 -3.45
C GLY A 87 5.95 9.68 -3.82
N ILE A 88 5.06 9.59 -2.84
CA ILE A 88 3.63 9.26 -3.04
C ILE A 88 2.96 10.28 -3.95
N ASN A 89 3.27 11.56 -3.74
CA ASN A 89 2.69 12.68 -4.49
C ASN A 89 3.45 13.05 -5.77
N SER A 90 4.64 12.48 -6.01
CA SER A 90 5.32 12.66 -7.30
C SER A 90 4.69 11.72 -8.32
N PHE A 91 4.08 12.28 -9.37
CA PHE A 91 3.60 11.48 -10.48
C PHE A 91 4.82 10.90 -11.22
N VAL A 92 5.03 9.59 -11.12
CA VAL A 92 5.97 8.86 -11.98
C VAL A 92 5.14 8.30 -13.12
N GLY A 93 5.13 9.01 -14.24
CA GLY A 93 4.40 8.65 -15.45
C GLY A 93 5.03 7.45 -16.15
N GLY A 94 4.73 6.25 -15.66
CA GLY A 94 5.12 4.99 -16.27
C GLY A 94 6.62 4.69 -16.24
N THR A 95 6.96 3.47 -16.62
CA THR A 95 8.34 3.06 -16.84
C THR A 95 8.87 3.79 -18.08
N ILE A 96 9.97 4.51 -17.95
CA ILE A 96 10.67 5.10 -19.09
C ILE A 96 11.20 3.92 -19.93
N SER A 97 10.51 3.57 -21.01
CA SER A 97 10.91 2.46 -21.90
C SER A 97 12.19 2.77 -22.68
N SER A 98 12.54 4.06 -22.79
CA SER A 98 13.81 4.52 -23.36
C SER A 98 14.04 5.99 -22.97
N SER A 99 15.16 6.29 -22.33
CA SER A 99 15.73 7.64 -22.29
C SER A 99 17.03 7.59 -23.07
N ALA A 100 17.15 8.42 -24.11
CA ALA A 100 18.34 8.45 -24.95
C ALA A 100 19.07 9.79 -24.77
N ASP A 101 20.29 9.73 -24.24
CA ASP A 101 21.35 10.72 -24.42
C ASP A 101 22.53 9.99 -25.09
N VAL A 102 23.26 10.67 -25.99
CA VAL A 102 24.10 10.12 -27.07
C VAL A 102 25.23 9.18 -26.60
N SER A 103 25.49 9.06 -25.29
CA SER A 103 26.56 8.24 -24.73
C SER A 103 26.13 7.18 -23.69
N THR A 104 24.86 7.09 -23.27
CA THR A 104 24.45 6.09 -22.28
C THR A 104 23.01 5.64 -22.52
N SER A 105 22.87 4.47 -23.15
CA SER A 105 21.58 3.80 -23.30
C SER A 105 21.34 2.92 -22.08
N GLU A 106 20.65 3.43 -21.06
CA GLU A 106 20.06 2.57 -20.03
C GLU A 106 18.66 2.14 -20.49
N SER A 107 18.55 0.89 -20.90
CA SER A 107 17.25 0.22 -21.09
C SER A 107 16.89 -0.43 -19.76
N LEU A 108 15.98 0.19 -19.00
CA LEU A 108 15.33 -0.52 -17.91
C LEU A 108 14.40 -1.53 -18.58
N LEU A 109 14.81 -2.81 -18.62
CA LEU A 109 13.92 -3.92 -18.97
C LEU A 109 12.63 -3.68 -18.19
N THR A 110 11.54 -3.39 -18.89
CA THR A 110 10.24 -3.19 -18.27
C THR A 110 9.64 -4.59 -18.16
N PRO A 111 9.78 -5.29 -17.01
CA PRO A 111 9.24 -6.64 -16.89
C PRO A 111 7.76 -6.62 -17.24
N ASP A 112 7.30 -7.59 -18.04
CA ASP A 112 5.93 -7.62 -18.60
C ASP A 112 4.85 -7.52 -17.51
N PHE A 113 5.14 -7.99 -16.31
CA PHE A 113 4.38 -7.78 -15.08
C PHE A 113 3.96 -6.32 -14.82
N LEU A 114 4.82 -5.33 -15.11
CA LEU A 114 4.51 -3.91 -14.90
C LEU A 114 3.43 -3.39 -15.87
N LYS A 115 3.23 -4.06 -17.02
CA LYS A 115 2.20 -3.68 -18.00
C LYS A 115 0.79 -4.07 -17.54
N GLY A 116 0.66 -5.06 -16.66
CA GLY A 116 -0.61 -5.49 -16.08
C GLY A 116 -1.03 -4.72 -14.81
N LEU A 117 -0.16 -3.86 -14.27
CA LEU A 117 -0.46 -3.12 -13.04
C LEU A 117 -1.43 -1.97 -13.32
N THR A 118 -2.51 -1.92 -12.55
CA THR A 118 -3.39 -0.74 -12.51
C THR A 118 -2.66 0.45 -11.90
N LEU A 119 -3.15 1.67 -12.16
CA LEU A 119 -2.60 2.88 -11.53
C LEU A 119 -2.63 2.80 -9.99
N ALA A 120 -3.64 2.13 -9.42
CA ALA A 120 -3.71 1.87 -7.99
C ALA A 120 -2.55 0.97 -7.51
N ASN A 121 -2.22 -0.08 -8.27
CA ASN A 121 -1.10 -0.96 -7.94
C ASN A 121 0.25 -0.24 -8.02
N LEU A 122 0.43 0.66 -9.00
CA LEU A 122 1.63 1.49 -9.09
C LEU A 122 1.75 2.43 -7.89
N GLN A 123 0.65 2.95 -7.37
CA GLN A 123 0.64 3.77 -6.17
C GLN A 123 1.01 2.94 -4.92
N GLN A 124 0.47 1.72 -4.80
CA GLN A 124 0.77 0.78 -3.71
C GLN A 124 2.24 0.33 -3.70
N LEU A 125 2.94 0.36 -4.83
CA LEU A 125 4.38 0.03 -4.87
C LEU A 125 5.29 1.08 -4.20
N LYS A 126 4.80 2.30 -3.99
CA LYS A 126 5.61 3.40 -3.45
C LYS A 126 5.87 3.24 -1.96
N ASP A 127 4.86 2.84 -1.20
CA ASP A 127 4.97 2.65 0.24
C ASP A 127 5.27 1.18 0.61
N PRO A 128 5.98 0.92 1.73
CA PRO A 128 6.39 -0.43 2.10
C PRO A 128 5.22 -1.36 2.42
N PHE A 129 4.09 -0.84 2.92
CA PHE A 129 2.93 -1.65 3.30
C PHE A 129 2.12 -2.07 2.08
N GLY A 130 1.90 -1.16 1.12
CA GLY A 130 1.26 -1.46 -0.15
C GLY A 130 2.06 -2.48 -0.98
N ARG A 131 3.40 -2.42 -0.94
CA ARG A 131 4.27 -3.46 -1.52
C ARG A 131 4.02 -4.83 -0.92
N GLN A 132 3.96 -4.93 0.42
CA GLN A 132 3.70 -6.21 1.08
C GLN A 132 2.30 -6.75 0.76
N TRP A 133 1.29 -5.88 0.67
CA TRP A 133 -0.05 -6.28 0.22
C TRP A 133 -0.02 -6.85 -1.20
N LEU A 134 0.66 -6.19 -2.14
CA LEU A 134 0.84 -6.69 -3.51
C LEU A 134 1.55 -8.05 -3.54
N MET A 135 2.57 -8.25 -2.71
CA MET A 135 3.26 -9.55 -2.60
C MET A 135 2.30 -10.66 -2.16
N TYR A 136 1.46 -10.41 -1.16
CA TYR A 136 0.48 -11.40 -0.71
C TYR A 136 -0.57 -11.68 -1.79
N GLN A 137 -1.06 -10.64 -2.47
CA GLN A 137 -2.04 -10.78 -3.55
C GLN A 137 -1.46 -11.51 -4.79
N GLN A 138 -0.16 -11.38 -5.07
CA GLN A 138 0.49 -12.12 -6.16
C GLN A 138 0.82 -13.57 -5.78
N SER A 139 0.97 -13.87 -4.48
CA SER A 139 1.27 -15.22 -4.01
C SER A 139 0.13 -16.23 -4.25
N ILE A 140 -1.11 -15.75 -4.43
CA ILE A 140 -2.28 -16.59 -4.75
C ILE A 140 -2.46 -16.86 -6.24
N GLY A 141 -1.60 -16.31 -7.11
CA GLY A 141 -1.66 -16.47 -8.56
C GLY A 141 -2.06 -15.18 -9.28
N THR A 142 -2.32 -15.28 -10.59
CA THR A 142 -2.60 -14.18 -11.54
C THR A 142 -3.95 -13.49 -11.29
N VAL A 143 -4.18 -13.00 -10.09
CA VAL A 143 -5.32 -12.13 -9.81
C VAL A 143 -4.99 -10.75 -10.40
N TRP A 144 -5.69 -10.39 -11.47
CA TRP A 144 -5.56 -9.15 -12.26
C TRP A 144 -4.51 -9.11 -13.38
N GLY A 145 -4.18 -10.22 -14.03
CA GLY A 145 -3.33 -10.19 -15.24
C GLY A 145 -1.89 -9.75 -14.97
N ILE A 146 -1.48 -9.85 -13.72
CA ILE A 146 -0.12 -9.67 -13.27
C ILE A 146 0.54 -11.05 -13.34
N SER A 147 1.11 -11.36 -14.51
CA SER A 147 1.97 -12.53 -14.75
C SER A 147 3.43 -12.12 -14.80
#